data_AF-A0A7C4K2C8-F1
#
_entry.id   AF-A0A7C4K2C8-F1
#
_cell.length_a   1.000
_cell.length_b   1.000
_cell.length_c   1.000
_cell.angle_alpha   90.00
_cell.angle_beta   90.00
_cell.angle_gamma   90.00
#
_symmetry.space_group_name_H-M   'P 1'
#
loop_
_entity.id
_entity.type
_entity.pdbx_description
1 polymer ?
#
loop_
_entity_poly.entity_id
_entity_poly.type
_entity_poly.pdbx_seq_one_letter_code
_entity_poly.pdbx_strand_id
1 'polypeptide(L)'
;MFAFFMLAEEGPNTDLAWLLWVALAFFFLMVVIGWLVSRRQKTQTDAFPTHHADDDLVSLEGIGPKVAQVLKDGGITTFAELAAADIDKVQALLNAAGLQMMNPAGWIEQAKLAARGDAEGLKRLQEELKGGRHA
;
A
#
# COMPACT_ATOMS: atom_id res chain seq x y z
N MET A 1 62.62 15.53 -48.55
CA MET A 1 61.28 15.87 -49.05
C MET A 1 60.28 15.13 -48.18
N PHE A 2 59.44 15.91 -47.48
CA PHE A 2 58.30 15.55 -46.60
C PHE A 2 58.58 14.81 -45.28
N ALA A 3 58.44 15.61 -44.21
CA ALA A 3 58.26 15.21 -42.83
C ALA A 3 56.90 14.54 -42.65
N PHE A 4 56.89 13.39 -41.97
CA PHE A 4 55.72 12.77 -41.36
C PHE A 4 56.15 12.26 -39.99
N PHE A 5 55.21 12.22 -39.05
CA PHE A 5 55.34 11.70 -37.68
C PHE A 5 55.93 12.71 -36.67
N MET A 6 55.27 13.13 -35.60
CA MET A 6 54.12 12.57 -34.89
C MET A 6 53.47 13.70 -34.06
N LEU A 7 52.16 13.83 -34.17
CA LEU A 7 51.32 14.57 -33.23
C LEU A 7 51.21 13.72 -31.96
N ALA A 8 52.04 14.01 -30.94
CA ALA A 8 51.84 13.46 -29.61
C ALA A 8 51.04 14.51 -28.82
N GLU A 9 49.72 14.47 -28.95
CA GLU A 9 48.83 15.07 -27.96
C GLU A 9 49.11 14.41 -26.61
N GLU A 10 49.42 15.23 -25.62
CA GLU A 10 49.59 14.87 -24.22
C GLU A 10 48.32 14.15 -23.73
N GLY A 11 48.31 12.82 -23.82
CA GLY A 11 47.18 11.99 -23.42
C GLY A 11 46.85 12.20 -21.92
N PRO A 12 45.58 12.15 -21.52
CA PRO A 12 45.17 12.49 -20.16
C PRO A 12 45.88 11.58 -19.15
N ASN A 13 46.62 12.20 -18.23
CA ASN A 13 47.39 11.55 -17.16
C ASN A 13 46.58 10.40 -16.53
N THR A 14 47.00 9.17 -16.79
CA THR A 14 46.35 7.94 -16.29
C THR A 14 46.30 7.88 -14.76
N ASP A 15 47.15 8.66 -14.10
CA ASP A 15 47.22 8.83 -12.65
C ASP A 15 45.99 9.53 -12.04
N LEU A 16 45.21 10.29 -12.83
CA LEU A 16 43.94 10.88 -12.42
C LEU A 16 42.73 10.15 -13.02
N ALA A 17 42.91 9.44 -14.14
CA ALA A 17 41.83 8.72 -14.81
C ALA A 17 41.28 7.55 -13.97
N TRP A 18 42.15 6.82 -13.26
CA TRP A 18 41.70 5.74 -12.37
C TRP A 18 40.90 6.26 -11.17
N LEU A 19 41.25 7.43 -10.63
CA LEU A 19 40.51 8.08 -9.55
C LEU A 19 39.10 8.49 -9.98
N LEU A 20 38.92 8.92 -11.23
CA LEU A 20 37.59 9.21 -11.79
C LEU A 20 36.72 7.95 -11.88
N TRP A 21 37.28 6.82 -12.32
CA TRP A 21 36.55 5.54 -12.36
C TRP A 21 36.21 5.01 -10.96
N VAL A 22 37.11 5.17 -9.98
CA VAL A 22 36.85 4.79 -8.58
C VAL A 22 35.75 5.68 -7.97
N ALA A 23 35.82 6.99 -8.15
CA ALA A 23 34.80 7.92 -7.67
C ALA A 23 33.42 7.64 -8.28
N LEU A 24 33.37 7.36 -9.59
CA LEU A 24 32.14 6.94 -10.27
C LEU A 24 31.62 5.62 -9.68
N ALA A 25 32.47 4.61 -9.49
CA ALA A 25 32.06 3.34 -8.90
C ALA A 25 31.45 3.50 -7.49
N PHE A 26 32.04 4.34 -6.64
CA PHE A 26 31.48 4.66 -5.31
C PHE A 26 30.15 5.43 -5.41
N PHE A 27 30.02 6.36 -6.34
CA PHE A 27 28.77 7.09 -6.57
C PHE A 27 27.64 6.14 -6.99
N PHE A 28 27.90 5.26 -7.96
CA PHE A 28 26.93 4.25 -8.39
C PHE A 28 26.62 3.25 -7.27
N LEU A 29 27.62 2.83 -6.49
CA LEU A 29 27.43 1.97 -5.32
C LEU A 29 26.51 2.64 -4.28
N MET A 30 26.70 3.93 -4.00
CA MET A 30 25.86 4.68 -3.08
C MET A 30 24.41 4.81 -3.59
N VAL A 31 24.22 5.03 -4.90
CA VAL A 31 22.89 5.07 -5.53
C VAL A 31 22.20 3.71 -5.47
N VAL A 32 22.93 2.61 -5.74
CA VAL A 32 22.40 1.24 -5.67
C VAL A 32 22.06 0.86 -4.23
N ILE A 33 22.91 1.20 -3.26
CA ILE A 33 22.62 1.00 -1.83
C ILE A 33 21.42 1.84 -1.40
N GLY A 34 21.34 3.10 -1.83
CA GLY A 34 20.21 3.98 -1.58
C GLY A 34 18.90 3.43 -2.16
N TRP A 35 18.94 2.88 -3.38
CA TRP A 35 17.80 2.24 -4.02
C TRP A 35 17.44 0.88 -3.39
N LEU A 36 18.44 0.13 -2.91
CA LEU A 36 18.25 -1.14 -2.21
C LEU A 36 17.62 -0.94 -0.83
N VAL A 37 18.02 0.12 -0.11
CA VAL A 37 17.46 0.51 1.19
C VAL A 37 16.05 1.14 1.01
N SER A 38 15.86 1.98 -0.02
CA SER A 38 14.58 2.63 -0.29
C SER A 38 13.47 1.65 -0.71
N ARG A 39 13.82 0.50 -1.31
CA ARG A 39 12.87 -0.57 -1.63
C ARG A 39 12.35 -1.36 -0.41
N ARG A 40 12.98 -1.24 0.76
CA ARG A 40 12.55 -1.95 2.00
C ARG A 40 11.61 -1.14 2.89
N GLN A 41 11.13 0.04 2.47
CA GLN A 41 10.32 0.91 3.33
C GLN A 41 8.80 0.78 3.13
N LYS A 42 8.31 -0.08 2.21
CA LYS A 42 6.86 -0.29 2.01
C LYS A 42 6.29 -1.50 2.74
N THR A 43 7.01 -2.10 3.68
CA THR A 43 6.51 -3.28 4.38
C THR A 43 7.10 -3.40 5.78
N GLN A 44 6.60 -2.65 6.76
CA GLN A 44 6.66 -3.11 8.15
C GLN A 44 5.61 -2.43 9.04
N THR A 45 4.76 -3.29 9.59
CA THR A 45 3.84 -3.12 10.71
C THR A 45 4.50 -2.51 11.95
N ASP A 46 4.01 -1.36 12.39
CA ASP A 46 4.22 -0.85 13.75
C ASP A 46 2.93 -1.05 14.55
N ALA A 47 2.97 -1.97 15.50
CA ALA A 47 1.97 -2.08 16.56
C ALA A 47 2.47 -1.28 17.77
N PHE A 48 1.97 -0.06 17.97
CA PHE A 48 1.70 0.63 19.25
C PHE A 48 0.78 1.85 18.98
N PRO A 49 -0.08 2.27 19.93
CA PRO A 49 -1.37 2.88 19.61
C PRO A 49 -1.26 4.39 19.37
N THR A 50 -1.24 4.85 18.13
CA THR A 50 -1.46 6.27 17.79
C THR A 50 -1.94 6.40 16.34
N HIS A 51 -3.23 6.68 16.15
CA HIS A 51 -3.88 7.00 14.88
C HIS A 51 -3.62 5.94 13.78
N HIS A 52 -4.36 4.84 13.82
CA HIS A 52 -4.46 3.95 12.66
C HIS A 52 -4.88 4.80 11.46
N ALA A 53 -4.07 4.84 10.41
CA ALA A 53 -4.52 5.38 9.14
C ALA A 53 -5.81 4.65 8.76
N ASP A 54 -6.86 5.40 8.39
CA ASP A 54 -8.15 4.82 7.99
C ASP A 54 -7.93 3.70 6.98
N ASP A 55 -8.52 2.54 7.24
CA ASP A 55 -8.49 1.43 6.30
C ASP A 55 -9.42 1.74 5.11
N ASP A 56 -9.07 1.19 3.95
CA ASP A 56 -9.92 1.29 2.77
C ASP A 56 -11.09 0.30 2.85
N LEU A 57 -12.16 0.71 3.54
CA LEU A 57 -13.39 -0.09 3.66
C LEU A 57 -14.06 -0.37 2.31
N VAL A 58 -13.76 0.39 1.25
CA VAL A 58 -14.29 0.16 -0.11
C VAL A 58 -13.72 -1.13 -0.73
N SER A 59 -12.61 -1.66 -0.20
CA SER A 59 -12.07 -2.97 -0.59
C SER A 59 -12.98 -4.15 -0.20
N LEU A 60 -13.94 -3.93 0.70
CA LEU A 60 -14.94 -4.93 1.07
C LEU A 60 -16.12 -4.86 0.08
N GLU A 61 -16.46 -6.00 -0.50
CA GLU A 61 -17.51 -6.11 -1.49
C GLU A 61 -18.87 -5.69 -0.90
N GLY A 62 -19.56 -4.80 -1.61
CA GLY A 62 -20.83 -4.22 -1.19
C GLY A 62 -20.69 -2.88 -0.45
N ILE A 63 -19.47 -2.47 -0.07
CA ILE A 63 -19.20 -1.13 0.47
C ILE A 63 -18.78 -0.19 -0.66
N GLY A 64 -19.68 0.70 -1.06
CA GLY A 64 -19.35 1.83 -1.95
C GLY A 64 -18.82 3.06 -1.18
N PRO A 65 -18.30 4.08 -1.88
CA PRO A 65 -17.76 5.30 -1.24
C PRO A 65 -18.74 5.99 -0.28
N LYS A 66 -20.05 5.94 -0.59
CA LYS A 66 -21.09 6.51 0.27
C LYS A 66 -21.25 5.76 1.59
N VAL A 67 -21.21 4.43 1.55
CA VAL A 67 -21.28 3.57 2.75
C VAL A 67 -20.03 3.78 3.59
N ALA A 68 -18.86 3.74 2.96
CA ALA A 68 -17.59 3.99 3.65
C ALA A 68 -17.59 5.34 4.37
N GLN A 69 -18.17 6.39 3.77
CA GLN A 69 -18.31 7.67 4.45
C GLN A 69 -19.26 7.60 5.65
N VAL A 70 -20.42 6.95 5.53
CA VAL A 70 -21.37 6.76 6.64
C VAL A 70 -20.75 6.00 7.81
N LEU A 71 -19.96 4.96 7.52
CA LEU A 71 -19.24 4.20 8.53
C LEU A 71 -18.18 5.07 9.23
N LYS A 72 -17.41 5.85 8.46
CA LYS A 72 -16.42 6.80 9.01
C LYS A 72 -17.07 7.88 9.88
N ASP A 73 -18.18 8.45 9.44
CA ASP A 73 -18.96 9.42 10.22
C ASP A 73 -19.50 8.80 11.53
N GLY A 74 -19.74 7.48 11.52
CA GLY A 74 -20.11 6.68 12.69
C GLY A 74 -18.92 6.20 13.55
N GLY A 75 -17.70 6.63 13.26
CA GLY A 75 -16.48 6.27 13.97
C GLY A 75 -15.96 4.87 13.67
N ILE A 76 -16.31 4.29 12.52
CA ILE A 76 -15.78 3.02 12.01
C ILE A 76 -14.88 3.37 10.82
N THR A 77 -13.58 3.47 11.07
CA THR A 77 -12.59 3.81 10.04
C THR A 77 -11.61 2.68 9.75
N THR A 78 -11.60 1.61 10.55
CA THR A 78 -10.71 0.45 10.36
C THR A 78 -11.46 -0.86 10.14
N PHE A 79 -10.82 -1.85 9.51
CA PHE A 79 -11.33 -3.21 9.40
C PHE A 79 -11.55 -3.83 10.78
N ALA A 80 -10.69 -3.54 11.75
CA ALA A 80 -10.81 -4.04 13.11
C ALA A 80 -12.06 -3.50 13.81
N GLU A 81 -12.35 -2.21 13.67
CA GLU A 81 -13.56 -1.59 14.21
C GLU A 81 -14.82 -2.16 13.57
N LEU A 82 -14.83 -2.34 12.23
CA LEU A 82 -15.97 -2.93 11.54
C LEU A 82 -16.15 -4.41 11.91
N ALA A 83 -15.07 -5.17 12.08
CA ALA A 83 -15.10 -6.57 12.50
C ALA A 83 -15.64 -6.76 13.92
N ALA A 84 -15.40 -5.77 14.80
CA ALA A 84 -15.88 -5.74 16.18
C ALA A 84 -17.23 -5.04 16.36
N ALA A 85 -17.76 -4.40 15.31
CA ALA A 85 -19.00 -3.67 15.37
C ALA A 85 -20.20 -4.62 15.51
N ASP A 86 -21.19 -4.17 16.28
CA ASP A 86 -22.49 -4.82 16.34
C ASP A 86 -23.25 -4.58 15.02
N ILE A 87 -23.86 -5.62 14.47
CA ILE A 87 -24.63 -5.55 13.23
C ILE A 87 -25.76 -4.52 13.32
N ASP A 88 -26.42 -4.42 14.47
CA ASP A 88 -27.53 -3.49 14.69
C ASP A 88 -27.03 -2.05 14.75
N LYS A 89 -25.83 -1.82 15.33
CA LYS A 89 -25.18 -0.50 15.33
C LYS A 89 -24.84 -0.06 13.91
N VAL A 90 -24.27 -0.96 13.10
CA VAL A 90 -23.95 -0.66 11.70
C VAL A 90 -25.22 -0.40 10.91
N GLN A 91 -26.26 -1.22 11.09
CA GLN A 91 -27.55 -1.02 10.45
C GLN A 91 -28.21 0.31 10.85
N ALA A 92 -28.08 0.73 12.11
CA ALA A 92 -28.59 2.01 12.58
C ALA A 92 -27.92 3.21 11.88
N LEU A 93 -26.59 3.16 11.68
CA LEU A 93 -25.86 4.17 10.91
C LEU A 93 -26.36 4.25 9.46
N LEU A 94 -26.55 3.08 8.82
CA LEU A 94 -27.09 3.01 7.46
C LEU A 94 -28.52 3.56 7.40
N ASN A 95 -29.37 3.23 8.37
CA ASN A 95 -30.74 3.72 8.44
C ASN A 95 -30.78 5.25 8.57
N ALA A 96 -29.94 5.82 9.44
CA ALA A 96 -29.82 7.27 9.59
C ALA A 96 -29.36 7.97 8.29
N ALA A 97 -28.62 7.26 7.45
CA ALA A 97 -28.16 7.74 6.14
C ALA A 97 -29.13 7.40 4.98
N GLY A 98 -30.29 6.80 5.24
CA GLY A 98 -31.26 6.41 4.21
C GLY A 98 -30.90 5.13 3.44
N LEU A 99 -29.93 4.35 3.91
CA LEU A 99 -29.39 3.14 3.28
C LEU A 99 -29.95 1.85 3.90
N GLN A 100 -31.20 1.89 4.37
CA GLN A 100 -31.87 0.81 5.11
C GLN A 100 -31.97 -0.54 4.38
N MET A 101 -31.82 -0.56 3.06
CA MET A 101 -31.90 -1.77 2.23
C MET A 101 -30.57 -2.56 2.16
N MET A 102 -29.48 -2.00 2.69
CA MET A 102 -28.17 -2.64 2.69
C MET A 102 -28.04 -3.60 3.88
N ASN A 103 -27.23 -4.64 3.73
CA ASN A 103 -27.01 -5.64 4.78
C ASN A 103 -25.53 -5.65 5.21
N PRO A 104 -25.21 -5.25 6.45
CA PRO A 104 -23.84 -5.17 6.94
C PRO A 104 -23.23 -6.52 7.37
N ALA A 105 -24.01 -7.61 7.45
CA ALA A 105 -23.51 -8.91 7.92
C ALA A 105 -22.28 -9.40 7.11
N GLY A 106 -22.39 -9.37 5.77
CA GLY A 106 -21.30 -9.79 4.89
C GLY A 106 -20.08 -8.87 4.98
N TRP A 107 -20.26 -7.61 5.35
CA TRP A 107 -19.14 -6.68 5.55
C TRP A 107 -18.39 -6.97 6.83
N ILE A 108 -19.09 -7.31 7.92
CA ILE A 108 -18.47 -7.69 9.19
C ILE A 108 -17.64 -8.96 9.00
N GLU A 109 -18.14 -9.94 8.24
CA GLU A 109 -17.39 -11.16 7.91
C GLU A 109 -16.13 -10.85 7.11
N GLN A 110 -16.25 -10.08 6.02
CA GLN A 110 -15.09 -9.66 5.24
C GLN A 110 -14.09 -8.83 6.07
N ALA A 111 -14.56 -7.93 6.93
CA ALA A 111 -13.73 -7.12 7.80
C ALA A 111 -12.93 -7.99 8.79
N LYS A 112 -13.50 -9.09 9.30
CA LYS A 112 -12.74 -10.06 10.14
C LYS A 112 -11.59 -10.71 9.38
N LEU A 113 -11.75 -10.97 8.08
CA LEU A 113 -10.69 -11.50 7.21
C LEU A 113 -9.62 -10.45 6.92
N ALA A 114 -10.05 -9.22 6.60
CA ALA A 114 -9.16 -8.10 6.33
C ALA A 114 -8.35 -7.69 7.57
N ALA A 115 -8.98 -7.61 8.74
CA ALA A 115 -8.34 -7.24 10.00
C ALA A 115 -7.26 -8.24 10.45
N ARG A 116 -7.37 -9.51 10.05
CA ARG A 116 -6.34 -10.54 10.30
C ARG A 116 -5.28 -10.64 9.20
N GLY A 117 -5.38 -9.84 8.14
CA GLY A 117 -4.48 -9.87 6.98
C GLY A 117 -4.67 -11.10 6.08
N ASP A 118 -5.81 -11.80 6.17
CA ASP A 118 -6.09 -12.99 5.37
C ASP A 118 -6.70 -12.63 4.02
N ALA A 119 -5.82 -12.19 3.11
CA ALA A 119 -6.20 -11.80 1.76
C ALA A 119 -6.78 -12.96 0.92
N GLU A 120 -6.29 -14.19 1.12
CA GLU A 120 -6.77 -15.37 0.41
C GLU A 120 -8.19 -15.74 0.85
N GLY A 121 -8.42 -15.79 2.16
CA GLY A 121 -9.74 -16.01 2.74
C GLY A 121 -10.73 -14.94 2.31
N LEU A 122 -10.31 -13.66 2.31
CA LEU A 122 -11.13 -12.54 1.85
C LEU A 122 -11.55 -12.71 0.40
N LYS A 123 -10.59 -13.00 -0.48
CA LYS A 123 -10.85 -13.21 -1.91
C LYS A 123 -11.82 -14.36 -2.15
N ARG A 124 -11.62 -15.49 -1.45
CA ARG A 124 -12.52 -16.63 -1.54
C ARG A 124 -13.94 -16.28 -1.10
N LEU A 125 -14.08 -15.57 0.03
CA LEU A 125 -15.39 -15.13 0.48
C LEU A 125 -16.05 -14.21 -0.56
N GLN A 126 -15.32 -13.25 -1.13
CA GLN A 126 -15.84 -12.36 -2.18
C GLN A 126 -16.25 -13.12 -3.45
N GLU A 127 -15.55 -14.19 -3.82
CA GLU A 127 -15.96 -15.07 -4.94
C GLU A 127 -17.28 -15.82 -4.67
N GLU A 128 -17.57 -16.11 -3.40
CA GLU A 128 -18.81 -16.78 -2.96
C GLU A 128 -19.99 -15.79 -2.78
N LEU A 129 -19.71 -14.49 -2.64
CA LEU A 129 -20.70 -13.43 -2.49
C LEU A 129 -21.21 -12.90 -3.84
N LYS A 130 -22.43 -12.34 -3.83
CA LYS A 130 -23.04 -11.54 -4.91
C LYS A 130 -23.42 -10.17 -4.37
N GLY A 131 -22.58 -9.17 -4.60
CA GLY A 131 -22.78 -7.81 -4.12
C GLY A 131 -22.72 -7.71 -2.60
N GLY A 132 -21.83 -8.48 -1.95
CA GLY A 132 -21.66 -8.48 -0.50
C GLY A 132 -22.69 -9.30 0.30
N ARG A 133 -23.50 -10.12 -0.38
CA ARG A 133 -24.46 -11.07 0.23
C ARG A 133 -24.22 -12.48 -0.30
N HIS A 134 -24.52 -13.51 0.48
CA HIS A 134 -24.41 -14.89 0.01
C HIS A 134 -25.24 -15.09 -1.26
N ALA A 135 -24.61 -15.72 -2.25
CA ALA A 135 -25.09 -15.89 -3.62
C ALA A 135 -26.38 -16.70 -3.78
#